data_AF-A0A3M0S1D2-F1
#
_entry.id   AF-A0A3M0S1D2-F1
#
_cell.length_a   1.000
_cell.length_b   1.000
_cell.length_c   1.000
_cell.angle_alpha   90.00
_cell.angle_beta   90.00
_cell.angle_gamma   90.00
#
_symmetry.space_group_name_H-M   'P 1'
#
loop_
_entity.id
_entity.type
_entity.pdbx_description
1 polymer ?
#
loop_
_entity_poly.entity_id
_entity_poly.type
_entity_poly.pdbx_seq_one_letter_code
_entity_poly.pdbx_strand_id
1 'polypeptide(L)'
;MKKLYWQKIRGICILTVVLIHALAYYSYLKGTWEFDIWILFRQIINFPVAVFFFLSGYFTKRLVVKENVVKYYQNRGGRLLIPLLIWSAVYSLFKIGISLINHEQIGYCKLIYQALTGQAAWPFYYIFVLLQLTIITPLLLTKLFDYKWCAFFLLITPAYMCYVYYHNLINTGVFFTNISIFDPYPL
;
A
#
# COMPACT_ATOMS: atom_id res chain seq x y z
N MET A 1 -1.18 6.77 28.20
CA MET A 1 -1.26 8.03 27.43
C MET A 1 -0.43 7.87 26.16
N LYS A 2 -1.03 7.95 24.95
CA LYS A 2 -0.22 7.96 23.70
C LYS A 2 0.61 9.24 23.73
N LYS A 3 1.95 9.16 23.64
CA LYS A 3 2.80 10.36 23.70
C LYS A 3 2.38 11.33 22.60
N LEU A 4 2.17 12.59 22.96
CA LEU A 4 1.76 13.68 22.06
C LEU A 4 2.61 13.73 20.78
N TYR A 5 3.90 13.47 20.91
CA TYR A 5 4.86 13.33 19.81
C TYR A 5 4.36 12.41 18.67
N TRP A 6 3.92 11.20 18.99
CA TRP A 6 3.47 10.22 17.99
C TRP A 6 2.13 10.59 17.36
N GLN A 7 1.31 11.37 18.06
CA GLN A 7 0.07 11.90 17.50
C GLN A 7 0.38 13.01 16.50
N LYS A 8 1.33 13.90 16.80
CA LYS A 8 1.80 14.95 15.86
C LYS A 8 2.35 14.33 14.56
N ILE A 9 3.20 13.31 14.65
CA ILE A 9 3.73 12.62 13.46
C ILE A 9 2.61 12.05 12.60
N ARG A 10 1.64 11.36 13.23
CA ARG A 10 0.49 10.81 12.50
C ARG A 10 -0.34 11.91 11.84
N GLY A 11 -0.54 13.04 12.54
CA GLY A 11 -1.25 14.20 11.99
C GLY A 11 -0.57 14.74 10.74
N ILE A 12 0.75 14.94 10.78
CA ILE A 12 1.53 15.36 9.61
C ILE A 12 1.35 14.36 8.46
N CYS A 13 1.51 13.06 8.73
CA CYS A 13 1.36 12.02 7.71
C CYS A 13 -0.04 12.02 7.08
N ILE A 14 -1.11 12.20 7.87
CA ILE A 14 -2.49 12.27 7.36
C ILE A 14 -2.66 13.50 6.46
N LEU A 15 -2.20 14.67 6.90
CA LEU A 15 -2.26 15.90 6.09
C LEU A 15 -1.53 15.74 4.76
N THR A 16 -0.35 15.12 4.79
CA THR A 16 0.43 14.86 3.57
C THR A 16 -0.27 13.87 2.64
N VAL A 17 -0.91 12.81 3.16
CA VAL A 17 -1.72 11.88 2.33
C VAL A 17 -2.90 12.60 1.68
N VAL A 18 -3.61 13.45 2.44
CA VAL A 18 -4.71 14.26 1.89
C VAL A 18 -4.18 15.18 0.79
N LEU A 19 -3.03 15.81 0.99
CA LEU A 19 -2.39 16.66 -0.03
C LEU A 19 -2.05 15.87 -1.31
N ILE A 20 -1.49 14.66 -1.19
CA ILE A 20 -1.19 13.80 -2.34
C ILE A 20 -2.45 13.52 -3.15
N HIS A 21 -3.55 13.17 -2.48
CA HIS A 21 -4.81 12.85 -3.16
C HIS A 21 -5.51 14.09 -3.73
N ALA A 22 -5.44 15.23 -3.05
CA ALA A 22 -5.99 16.50 -3.55
C ALA A 22 -5.28 16.95 -4.84
N LEU A 23 -3.98 16.69 -4.94
CA LEU A 23 -3.16 17.02 -6.11
C LEU A 23 -3.11 15.89 -7.16
N ALA A 24 -3.85 14.80 -6.98
CA ALA A 24 -3.83 13.67 -7.90
C ALA A 24 -4.27 14.05 -9.33
N TYR A 25 -5.05 15.13 -9.49
CA TYR A 25 -5.49 15.67 -10.78
C TYR A 25 -4.33 15.99 -11.74
N TYR A 26 -3.18 16.44 -11.24
CA TYR A 26 -2.01 16.73 -12.09
C TYR A 26 -1.48 15.50 -12.83
N SER A 27 -1.85 14.30 -12.42
CA SER A 27 -1.51 13.06 -13.12
C SER A 27 -2.15 12.94 -14.50
N TYR A 28 -3.23 13.69 -14.77
CA TYR A 28 -3.88 13.75 -16.08
C TYR A 28 -3.21 14.71 -17.07
N LEU A 29 -2.31 15.59 -16.60
CA LEU A 29 -1.62 16.60 -17.43
C LEU A 29 -0.30 16.06 -18.01
N LYS A 30 -0.26 14.77 -18.35
CA LYS A 30 0.97 14.08 -18.75
C LYS A 30 1.60 14.74 -19.97
N GLY A 31 2.90 15.06 -19.88
CA GLY A 31 3.65 15.73 -20.95
C GLY A 31 3.67 17.27 -20.85
N THR A 32 3.08 17.85 -19.80
CA THR A 32 3.19 19.29 -19.52
C THR A 32 4.18 19.58 -18.38
N TRP A 33 4.62 20.83 -18.28
CA TRP A 33 5.55 21.28 -17.23
C TRP A 33 4.93 21.16 -15.82
N GLU A 34 3.61 21.28 -15.69
CA GLU A 34 2.88 21.08 -14.43
C GLU A 34 2.99 19.63 -13.93
N PHE A 35 2.99 18.65 -14.84
CA PHE A 35 3.16 17.24 -14.50
C PHE A 35 4.58 16.95 -13.99
N ASP A 36 5.60 17.55 -14.60
CA ASP A 36 6.99 17.37 -14.17
C ASP A 36 7.22 17.96 -12.78
N ILE A 37 6.70 19.16 -12.51
CA ILE A 37 6.73 19.77 -11.17
C ILE A 37 5.98 18.91 -10.16
N TRP A 38 4.82 18.36 -10.55
CA TRP A 38 4.06 17.45 -9.71
C TRP A 38 4.85 16.19 -9.34
N ILE A 39 5.55 15.57 -10.29
CA ILE A 39 6.43 14.41 -10.02
C ILE A 39 7.53 14.78 -9.02
N LEU A 40 8.22 15.91 -9.20
CA LEU A 40 9.25 16.35 -8.26
C LEU A 40 8.68 16.57 -6.85
N PHE A 41 7.50 17.18 -6.77
CA PHE A 41 6.82 17.41 -5.50
C PHE A 41 6.40 16.10 -4.82
N ARG A 42 5.85 15.14 -5.59
CA ARG A 42 5.49 13.79 -5.09
C ARG A 42 6.65 13.09 -4.41
N GLN A 43 7.87 13.24 -4.91
CA GLN A 43 9.04 12.56 -4.36
C GLN A 43 9.34 13.04 -2.93
N ILE A 44 9.04 14.31 -2.63
CA ILE A 44 9.21 14.91 -1.30
C ILE A 44 8.08 14.47 -0.36
N ILE A 45 6.85 14.35 -0.86
CA ILE A 45 5.66 14.13 -0.02
C ILE A 45 5.24 12.66 0.10
N ASN A 46 5.83 11.70 -0.64
CA ASN A 46 5.42 10.29 -0.63
C ASN A 46 5.91 9.45 0.58
N PHE A 47 6.57 10.07 1.57
CA PHE A 47 7.01 9.38 2.79
C PHE A 47 5.92 8.84 3.75
N PRO A 48 4.67 9.38 3.83
CA PRO A 48 3.71 9.03 4.87
C PRO A 48 3.37 7.55 4.95
N VAL A 49 3.24 6.87 3.81
CA VAL A 49 2.89 5.45 3.74
C VAL A 49 3.96 4.59 4.42
N ALA A 50 5.24 4.86 4.12
CA ALA A 50 6.36 4.19 4.76
C ALA A 50 6.39 4.44 6.27
N VAL A 51 6.13 5.69 6.70
CA VAL A 51 6.05 6.02 8.14
C VAL A 51 4.91 5.29 8.82
N PHE A 52 3.74 5.16 8.20
CA PHE A 52 2.65 4.41 8.81
C PHE A 52 2.94 2.91 8.94
N PHE A 53 3.58 2.29 7.94
CA PHE A 53 4.05 0.91 8.06
C PHE A 53 5.07 0.77 9.20
N PHE A 54 6.02 1.70 9.31
CA PHE A 54 6.99 1.70 10.40
C PHE A 54 6.30 1.84 11.77
N LEU A 55 5.39 2.81 11.93
CA LEU A 55 4.65 3.00 13.18
C LEU A 55 3.78 1.79 13.52
N SER A 56 3.18 1.14 12.52
CA SER A 56 2.45 -0.11 12.67
C SER A 56 3.34 -1.18 13.33
N GLY A 57 4.54 -1.42 12.78
CA GLY A 57 5.52 -2.33 13.37
C GLY A 57 5.98 -1.90 14.77
N TYR A 58 6.40 -0.64 14.92
CA TYR A 58 6.99 -0.07 16.13
C TYR A 58 6.08 -0.20 17.37
N PHE A 59 4.76 0.00 17.22
CA PHE A 59 3.81 -0.14 18.33
C PHE A 59 3.36 -1.58 18.60
N THR A 60 3.92 -2.57 17.91
CA THR A 60 3.60 -3.98 18.14
C THR A 60 4.25 -4.47 19.43
N LYS A 61 3.43 -4.87 20.40
CA LYS A 61 3.90 -5.43 21.67
C LYS A 61 4.45 -6.84 21.46
N ARG A 62 5.78 -6.98 21.38
CA ARG A 62 6.48 -8.25 21.13
C ARG A 62 6.11 -9.37 22.11
N LEU A 63 5.95 -9.04 23.40
CA LEU A 63 5.58 -10.01 24.43
C LEU A 63 4.20 -10.62 24.17
N VAL A 64 3.21 -9.78 23.84
CA VAL A 64 1.84 -10.23 23.52
C VAL A 64 1.82 -11.15 22.30
N VAL A 65 2.68 -10.89 21.30
CA VAL A 65 2.79 -11.76 20.12
C VAL A 65 3.38 -13.12 20.50
N LYS A 66 4.41 -13.15 21.35
CA LYS A 66 5.06 -14.40 21.78
C LYS A 66 4.18 -15.25 22.70
N GLU A 67 3.40 -14.61 23.58
CA GLU A 67 2.52 -15.31 24.52
C GLU A 67 1.27 -15.88 23.85
N ASN A 68 0.64 -15.13 22.93
CA ASN A 68 -0.59 -15.59 22.28
C ASN A 68 -0.77 -14.98 20.88
N VAL A 69 -0.31 -15.71 19.86
CA VAL A 69 -0.40 -15.33 18.45
C VAL A 69 -1.87 -15.20 17.98
N VAL A 70 -2.76 -16.07 18.47
CA VAL A 70 -4.18 -16.06 18.09
C VAL A 70 -4.85 -14.77 18.56
N LYS A 71 -4.63 -14.39 19.83
CA LYS A 71 -5.13 -13.15 20.41
C LYS A 71 -4.55 -11.92 19.71
N TYR A 72 -3.30 -11.98 19.23
CA TYR A 72 -2.71 -10.94 18.42
C TYR A 72 -3.44 -10.77 17.08
N TYR A 73 -3.69 -11.87 16.35
CA TYR A 73 -4.41 -11.82 15.07
C TYR A 73 -5.85 -11.36 15.22
N GLN A 74 -6.57 -11.81 16.25
CA GLN A 74 -7.96 -11.36 16.49
C GLN A 74 -8.02 -9.85 16.74
N ASN A 75 -7.16 -9.34 17.62
CA ASN A 75 -7.18 -7.93 18.00
C ASN A 75 -6.71 -7.00 16.89
N ARG A 76 -5.74 -7.44 16.08
CA ARG A 76 -5.11 -6.59 15.07
C ARG A 76 -5.65 -6.85 13.67
N GLY A 77 -5.72 -8.12 13.28
CA GLY A 77 -6.30 -8.55 12.01
C GLY A 77 -7.77 -8.13 11.90
N GLY A 78 -8.58 -8.34 12.95
CA GLY A 78 -9.99 -7.94 12.95
C GLY A 78 -10.19 -6.43 12.69
N ARG A 79 -9.38 -5.57 13.32
CA ARG A 79 -9.45 -4.11 13.12
C ARG A 79 -9.05 -3.64 11.72
N LEU A 80 -8.34 -4.46 10.96
CA LEU A 80 -7.92 -4.17 9.58
C LEU A 80 -8.86 -4.85 8.56
N LEU A 81 -9.22 -6.10 8.80
CA LEU A 81 -10.10 -6.91 7.96
C LEU A 81 -11.53 -6.39 7.93
N ILE A 82 -12.08 -5.97 9.08
CA ILE A 82 -13.47 -5.50 9.13
C ILE A 82 -13.67 -4.27 8.23
N PRO A 83 -12.87 -3.18 8.35
CA PRO A 83 -12.97 -2.06 7.41
C PRO A 83 -12.72 -2.47 5.96
N LEU A 84 -11.73 -3.33 5.71
CA LEU A 84 -11.42 -3.77 4.34
C LEU A 84 -12.61 -4.49 3.69
N LEU A 85 -13.22 -5.45 4.39
CA LEU A 85 -14.34 -6.23 3.86
C LEU A 85 -15.59 -5.37 3.68
N ILE A 86 -15.92 -4.52 4.66
CA ILE A 86 -17.09 -3.63 4.58
C ILE A 86 -16.95 -2.70 3.38
N TRP A 87 -15.82 -2.00 3.26
CA TRP A 87 -15.63 -1.06 2.17
C TRP A 87 -15.45 -1.72 0.82
N SER A 88 -14.85 -2.91 0.76
CA SER A 88 -14.77 -3.70 -0.48
C SER A 88 -16.16 -4.16 -0.94
N ALA A 89 -17.04 -4.54 -0.01
CA ALA A 89 -18.43 -4.87 -0.32
C ALA A 89 -19.18 -3.66 -0.85
N VAL A 90 -19.09 -2.51 -0.16
CA VAL A 90 -19.72 -1.25 -0.60
C VAL A 90 -19.26 -0.87 -2.01
N TYR A 91 -17.96 -0.86 -2.29
CA TYR A 91 -17.42 -0.55 -3.61
C TYR A 91 -17.89 -1.53 -4.70
N SER A 92 -17.95 -2.81 -4.36
CA SER A 92 -18.41 -3.84 -5.31
C SER A 92 -19.89 -3.66 -5.64
N LEU A 93 -20.72 -3.32 -4.65
CA LEU A 93 -22.15 -3.02 -4.85
C LEU A 93 -22.35 -1.78 -5.72
N PHE A 94 -21.58 -0.71 -5.49
CA PHE A 94 -21.63 0.49 -6.34
C PHE A 94 -21.24 0.19 -7.79
N LYS A 95 -20.18 -0.60 -8.02
CA LYS A 95 -19.78 -1.02 -9.37
C LYS A 95 -20.87 -1.82 -10.08
N ILE A 96 -21.52 -2.76 -9.38
CA ILE A 96 -22.64 -3.53 -9.91
C ILE A 96 -23.81 -2.60 -10.26
N GLY A 97 -24.16 -1.65 -9.38
CA GLY A 97 -25.23 -0.69 -9.64
C GLY A 97 -25.00 0.16 -10.89
N ILE A 98 -23.77 0.66 -11.09
CA ILE A 98 -23.41 1.44 -12.29
C ILE A 98 -23.43 0.58 -13.55
N SER A 99 -22.93 -0.66 -13.49
CA SER A 99 -22.94 -1.58 -14.64
C SER A 99 -24.34 -1.98 -15.07
N LEU A 100 -25.29 -2.12 -14.13
CA LEU A 100 -26.69 -2.36 -14.45
C LEU A 100 -27.32 -1.18 -15.20
N ILE A 101 -26.92 0.05 -14.88
CA ILE A 101 -27.38 1.27 -15.56
C ILE A 101 -26.73 1.38 -16.95
N ASN A 102 -25.45 1.04 -17.08
CA ASN A 102 -24.68 1.17 -18.32
C ASN A 102 -24.75 -0.05 -19.25
N HIS A 103 -25.50 -1.09 -18.88
CA HIS A 103 -25.58 -2.38 -19.60
C HIS A 103 -24.22 -3.05 -19.83
N GLU A 104 -23.24 -2.81 -18.96
CA GLU A 104 -21.91 -3.42 -19.06
C GLU A 104 -21.88 -4.77 -18.37
N GLN A 105 -21.24 -5.77 -18.99
CA GLN A 105 -21.02 -7.06 -18.35
C GLN A 105 -19.83 -7.00 -17.40
N ILE A 106 -20.09 -7.13 -16.09
CA ILE A 106 -19.02 -7.31 -15.11
C ILE A 106 -18.78 -8.79 -14.87
N GLY A 107 -17.53 -9.23 -15.08
CA GLY A 107 -17.09 -10.55 -14.60
C GLY A 107 -17.07 -10.61 -13.07
N TYR A 108 -18.02 -11.35 -12.48
CA TYR A 108 -18.12 -11.53 -11.03
C TYR A 108 -16.83 -12.09 -10.39
N CYS A 109 -16.11 -12.97 -11.10
CA CYS A 109 -14.81 -13.47 -10.65
C CYS A 109 -13.76 -12.36 -10.51
N LYS A 110 -13.79 -11.34 -11.39
CA LYS A 110 -12.89 -10.18 -11.33
C LYS A 110 -13.22 -9.29 -10.12
N LEU A 111 -14.49 -9.13 -9.77
CA LEU A 111 -14.90 -8.39 -8.57
C LEU A 111 -14.43 -9.08 -7.28
N ILE A 112 -14.63 -10.41 -7.19
CA ILE A 112 -14.18 -11.18 -6.03
C ILE A 112 -12.65 -11.11 -5.91
N TYR A 113 -11.94 -11.27 -7.02
CA TYR A 113 -10.49 -11.11 -7.05
C TYR A 113 -10.04 -9.72 -6.58
N GLN A 114 -10.67 -8.64 -7.07
CA GLN A 114 -10.37 -7.26 -6.67
C GLN A 114 -10.66 -7.00 -5.18
N ALA A 115 -11.74 -7.57 -4.65
CA ALA A 115 -12.10 -7.47 -3.24
C ALA A 115 -11.07 -8.18 -2.34
N LEU A 116 -10.65 -9.39 -2.72
CA LEU A 116 -9.70 -10.19 -1.93
C LEU A 116 -8.26 -9.65 -2.00
N THR A 117 -7.86 -9.05 -3.13
CA THR A 117 -6.51 -8.50 -3.33
C THR A 117 -6.35 -7.05 -2.88
N GLY A 118 -7.42 -6.43 -2.36
CA GLY A 118 -7.41 -5.01 -1.99
C GLY A 118 -7.29 -4.06 -3.19
N GLN A 119 -7.58 -4.53 -4.41
CA GLN A 119 -7.62 -3.74 -5.65
C GLN A 119 -9.00 -3.12 -5.91
N ALA A 120 -9.96 -3.30 -4.99
CA ALA A 120 -11.29 -2.72 -5.14
C ALA A 120 -11.28 -1.19 -5.17
N ALA A 121 -10.35 -0.54 -4.46
CA ALA A 121 -10.10 0.90 -4.51
C ALA A 121 -8.61 1.23 -4.25
N TRP A 122 -8.13 2.34 -4.83
CA TRP A 122 -6.76 2.85 -4.69
C TRP A 122 -6.19 2.84 -3.25
N PRO A 123 -6.91 3.32 -2.21
CA PRO A 123 -6.35 3.33 -0.85
C PRO A 123 -6.32 1.97 -0.15
N PHE A 124 -7.00 0.94 -0.68
CA PHE A 124 -7.11 -0.36 0.01
C PHE A 124 -5.84 -1.21 -0.08
N TYR A 125 -5.00 -0.96 -1.09
CA TYR A 125 -3.67 -1.56 -1.18
C TYR A 125 -2.88 -1.40 0.13
N TYR A 126 -2.92 -0.22 0.73
CA TYR A 126 -2.23 0.06 1.99
C TYR A 126 -2.73 -0.83 3.15
N ILE A 127 -4.05 -1.04 3.25
CA ILE A 127 -4.65 -1.89 4.28
C ILE A 127 -4.28 -3.36 4.05
N PHE A 128 -4.26 -3.80 2.78
CA PHE A 128 -3.89 -5.15 2.40
C PHE A 128 -2.41 -5.46 2.73
N VAL A 129 -1.49 -4.55 2.42
CA VAL A 129 -0.08 -4.68 2.82
C VAL A 129 0.07 -4.71 4.34
N LEU A 130 -0.67 -3.86 5.07
CA LEU A 130 -0.67 -3.91 6.53
C LEU A 130 -1.15 -5.25 7.10
N LEU A 131 -2.13 -5.86 6.45
CA LEU A 131 -2.62 -7.19 6.81
C LEU A 131 -1.53 -8.25 6.58
N GLN A 132 -0.88 -8.23 5.42
CA GLN A 132 0.25 -9.12 5.12
C GLN A 132 1.38 -8.97 6.14
N LEU A 133 1.79 -7.72 6.45
CA LEU A 133 2.78 -7.45 7.48
C LEU A 133 2.34 -7.96 8.85
N THR A 134 1.04 -7.84 9.19
CA THR A 134 0.49 -8.37 10.45
C THR A 134 0.59 -9.90 10.52
N ILE A 135 0.29 -10.60 9.42
CA ILE A 135 0.43 -12.07 9.31
C ILE A 135 1.91 -12.50 9.39
N ILE A 136 2.80 -11.73 8.77
CA ILE A 136 4.24 -12.04 8.73
C ILE A 136 4.95 -11.67 10.05
N THR A 137 4.41 -10.73 10.83
CA THR A 137 5.02 -10.23 12.08
C THR A 137 5.46 -11.31 13.08
N PRO A 138 4.66 -12.35 13.45
CA PRO A 138 5.14 -13.40 14.36
C PRO A 138 6.28 -14.25 13.77
N LEU A 139 6.31 -14.44 12.44
CA LEU A 139 7.42 -15.13 11.77
C LEU A 139 8.70 -14.28 11.81
N LEU A 140 8.58 -12.97 11.61
CA LEU A 140 9.72 -12.05 11.77
C LEU A 140 10.21 -12.05 13.22
N LEU A 141 9.31 -11.98 14.20
CA LEU A 141 9.70 -11.94 15.62
C LEU A 141 10.33 -13.25 16.13
N THR A 142 10.17 -14.36 15.41
CA THR A 142 10.85 -15.63 15.75
C THR A 142 12.18 -15.80 15.01
N LYS A 143 12.31 -15.31 13.76
CA LYS A 143 13.49 -15.55 12.90
C LYS A 143 14.42 -14.35 12.66
N LEU A 144 13.92 -13.11 12.74
CA LEU A 144 14.68 -11.89 12.37
C LEU A 144 15.66 -11.37 13.44
N PHE A 145 15.82 -12.08 14.55
CA PHE A 145 16.82 -11.70 15.56
C PHE A 145 18.24 -12.14 15.20
N ASP A 146 18.40 -12.89 14.10
CA ASP A 146 19.71 -13.20 13.53
C ASP A 146 20.03 -12.20 12.39
N TYR A 147 21.14 -11.48 12.54
CA TYR A 147 21.58 -10.39 11.67
C TYR A 147 21.65 -10.78 10.19
N LYS A 148 21.90 -12.06 9.90
CA LYS A 148 21.96 -12.62 8.55
C LYS A 148 20.64 -12.52 7.81
N TRP A 149 19.52 -12.78 8.49
CA TRP A 149 18.18 -12.71 7.89
C TRP A 149 17.75 -11.26 7.68
N CYS A 150 18.06 -10.36 8.62
CA CYS A 150 17.85 -8.92 8.43
C CYS A 150 18.59 -8.40 7.19
N ALA A 151 19.87 -8.76 7.03
CA ALA A 151 20.65 -8.38 5.86
C ALA A 151 20.07 -8.96 4.55
N PHE A 152 19.65 -10.23 4.56
CA PHE A 152 19.00 -10.86 3.41
C PHE A 152 17.73 -10.11 2.98
N PHE A 153 16.80 -9.83 3.91
CA PHE A 153 15.57 -9.09 3.57
C PHE A 153 15.85 -7.66 3.12
N LEU A 154 16.90 -7.02 3.65
CA LEU A 154 17.30 -5.68 3.24
C LEU A 154 17.90 -5.65 1.83
N LEU A 155 18.55 -6.74 1.40
CA LEU A 155 19.16 -6.89 0.07
C LEU A 155 18.14 -7.20 -1.04
N ILE A 156 16.96 -7.73 -0.70
CA ILE A 156 15.89 -8.00 -1.68
C ILE A 156 15.48 -6.71 -2.40
N THR A 157 15.32 -5.61 -1.68
CA THR A 157 14.87 -4.32 -2.23
C THR A 157 15.84 -3.74 -3.27
N PRO A 158 17.15 -3.57 -2.99
CA PRO A 158 18.10 -3.10 -3.99
C PRO A 158 18.27 -4.10 -5.15
N ALA A 159 18.25 -5.42 -4.89
CA ALA A 159 18.32 -6.42 -5.95
C ALA A 159 17.13 -6.34 -6.91
N TYR A 160 15.92 -6.17 -6.38
CA TYR A 160 14.72 -5.96 -7.18
C TYR A 160 14.78 -4.67 -7.99
N MET A 161 15.26 -3.57 -7.39
CA MET A 161 15.49 -2.32 -8.13
C MET A 161 16.47 -2.53 -9.28
N CYS A 162 17.62 -3.16 -9.04
CA CYS A 162 18.59 -3.48 -10.08
C CYS A 162 17.97 -4.31 -11.22
N TYR A 163 17.16 -5.31 -10.89
CA TYR A 163 16.45 -6.12 -11.88
C TYR A 163 15.50 -5.29 -12.74
N VAL A 164 14.66 -4.44 -12.13
CA VAL A 164 13.71 -3.58 -12.87
C VAL A 164 14.44 -2.61 -13.80
N TYR A 165 15.51 -1.98 -13.32
CA TYR A 165 16.31 -1.06 -14.15
C TYR A 165 17.00 -1.79 -15.31
N TYR A 166 17.56 -2.97 -15.06
CA TYR A 166 18.17 -3.81 -16.09
C TYR A 166 17.14 -4.24 -17.16
N HIS A 167 15.98 -4.71 -16.72
CA HIS A 167 14.89 -5.10 -17.63
C HIS A 167 14.38 -3.92 -18.46
N ASN A 168 14.27 -2.72 -17.87
CA ASN A 168 13.86 -1.53 -18.60
C ASN A 168 14.92 -1.08 -19.62
N LEU A 169 16.21 -1.16 -19.27
CA LEU A 169 17.31 -0.81 -20.16
C LEU A 169 17.30 -1.68 -21.42
N ILE A 170 17.06 -2.98 -21.28
CA ILE A 170 17.02 -3.92 -22.41
C ILE A 170 15.80 -3.70 -23.29
N ASN A 171 14.61 -3.53 -22.70
CA ASN A 171 13.36 -3.53 -23.47
C ASN A 171 12.98 -2.16 -24.03
N THR A 172 13.43 -1.07 -23.43
CA THR A 172 13.02 0.28 -23.81
C THR A 172 14.18 1.21 -24.16
N GLY A 173 15.43 0.84 -23.84
CA GLY A 173 16.59 1.71 -24.04
C GLY A 173 16.63 2.94 -23.13
N VAL A 174 15.67 3.08 -22.20
CA VAL A 174 15.57 4.23 -21.29
C VAL A 174 15.75 3.77 -19.84
N PHE A 175 16.61 4.46 -19.09
CA PHE A 175 16.88 4.16 -17.68
C PHE A 175 15.67 4.46 -16.77
N PHE A 176 14.91 5.49 -17.13
CA PHE A 176 13.69 5.91 -16.45
C PHE A 176 12.53 5.90 -17.43
N THR A 177 11.80 4.79 -17.51
CA THR A 177 10.45 4.86 -18.04
C THR A 177 9.57 5.46 -16.96
N ASN A 178 8.66 6.37 -17.35
CA ASN A 178 7.49 6.67 -16.53
C ASN A 178 6.94 5.32 -16.05
N ILE A 179 6.82 5.14 -14.74
CA ILE A 179 6.34 3.90 -14.13
C ILE A 179 4.85 3.76 -14.48
N SER A 180 4.55 3.46 -15.74
CA SER A 180 3.25 3.03 -16.25
C SER A 180 3.02 1.55 -15.97
N ILE A 181 4.05 0.83 -15.49
CA ILE A 181 3.92 -0.53 -14.95
C ILE A 181 3.02 -0.56 -13.70
N PHE A 182 2.77 0.59 -13.07
CA PHE A 182 1.81 0.76 -11.96
C PHE A 182 0.58 1.62 -12.34
N ASP A 183 0.23 1.72 -13.63
CA ASP A 183 -1.13 2.10 -14.02
C ASP A 183 -1.95 0.80 -14.20
N PRO A 184 -2.73 0.35 -13.19
CA PRO A 184 -3.57 -0.83 -13.34
C PRO A 184 -4.79 -0.59 -14.27
N TYR A 185 -4.89 0.57 -14.92
CA TYR A 185 -5.99 0.94 -15.80
C TYR A 185 -5.44 1.60 -17.08
N PRO A 186 -5.32 0.86 -18.20
CA PRO A 186 -5.65 1.50 -19.46
C PRO A 186 -7.15 1.79 -19.39
N LEU A 187 -7.54 3.04 -19.66
CA LEU A 187 -8.90 3.27 -20.16
C LEU A 187 -9.02 2.55 -21.50
#